data_AF-A0A379S1Y4-F1
#
_entry.id   AF-A0A379S1Y4-F1
#
_cell.length_a   1.000
_cell.length_b   1.000
_cell.length_c   1.000
_cell.angle_alpha   90.00
_cell.angle_beta   90.00
_cell.angle_gamma   90.00
#
_symmetry.space_group_name_H-M   'P 1'
#
loop_
_entity.id
_entity.type
_entity.pdbx_description
1 polymer ?
#
loop_
_entity_poly.entity_id
_entity_poly.type
_entity_poly.pdbx_seq_one_letter_code
_entity_poly.pdbx_strand_id
1 'polypeptide(L)'
;MLWRRNIWRGPLSTSSRREPATNSDPFTSPLCEFDNVILTPHIGGSTQEAQENIGLEVAGKLIKYSDNGSTLSAVNFPEVSLPWHGGRRLMHIHENRPGVLTALNQIFADQGVNIAAQYLQTSARMGYVVIDIEADSDVAEKALLAMKGDTRHHSCPSGCTGYICPMALRLSGLNERVGRVKA
;
A
#
# COMPACT_ATOMS: atom_id res chain seq x y z
N MET A 1 -22.76 29.64 -16.26
CA MET A 1 -23.81 29.73 -17.31
C MET A 1 -24.46 28.38 -17.44
N LEU A 2 -25.69 28.24 -16.93
CA LEU A 2 -26.57 27.10 -17.21
C LEU A 2 -27.16 27.30 -18.61
N TRP A 3 -27.06 26.32 -19.50
CA TRP A 3 -27.91 26.26 -20.68
C TRP A 3 -28.63 24.90 -20.73
N ARG A 4 -29.97 24.99 -20.86
CA ARG A 4 -30.93 23.88 -20.78
C ARG A 4 -31.33 23.39 -22.18
N ARG A 5 -31.73 22.11 -22.21
CA ARG A 5 -32.68 21.40 -23.11
C ARG A 5 -32.17 20.90 -24.47
N ASN A 6 -31.63 19.67 -24.44
CA ASN A 6 -32.31 18.46 -24.93
C ASN A 6 -31.61 17.24 -24.32
N ILE A 7 -32.30 16.47 -23.48
CA ILE A 7 -31.73 15.29 -22.82
C ILE A 7 -31.90 14.11 -23.77
N TRP A 8 -30.83 13.73 -24.46
CA TRP A 8 -30.74 12.43 -25.12
C TRP A 8 -30.50 11.33 -24.07
N ARG A 9 -31.29 10.25 -24.13
CA ARG A 9 -31.14 9.04 -23.30
C ARG A 9 -30.26 8.04 -24.05
N GLY A 10 -28.97 8.26 -24.09
CA GLY A 10 -28.02 7.22 -24.50
C GLY A 10 -26.70 7.37 -23.75
N PRO A 11 -25.72 6.50 -24.01
CA PRO A 11 -24.58 6.33 -23.12
C PRO A 11 -23.76 7.62 -23.03
N LEU A 12 -23.68 8.20 -21.82
CA LEU A 12 -22.63 9.16 -21.51
C LEU A 12 -21.30 8.40 -21.53
N SER A 13 -20.43 8.70 -22.49
CA SER A 13 -19.05 8.21 -22.49
C SER A 13 -18.14 9.27 -21.86
N THR A 14 -17.63 8.99 -20.66
CA THR A 14 -16.62 9.85 -20.00
C THR A 14 -15.21 9.58 -20.48
N SER A 15 -14.99 8.45 -21.15
CA SER A 15 -13.70 8.00 -21.64
C SER A 15 -13.78 7.65 -23.12
N SER A 16 -12.70 7.94 -23.83
CA SER A 16 -12.52 7.59 -25.24
C SER A 16 -11.45 6.52 -25.37
N ARG A 17 -11.39 5.84 -26.53
CA ARG A 17 -10.36 4.81 -26.77
C ARG A 17 -8.93 5.37 -26.80
N ARG A 18 -8.75 6.67 -27.09
CA ARG A 18 -7.45 7.38 -27.01
C ARG A 18 -7.66 8.73 -26.37
N GLU A 19 -7.24 8.85 -25.13
CA GLU A 19 -7.27 10.12 -24.41
C GLU A 19 -6.02 10.95 -24.75
N PRO A 20 -6.15 12.28 -24.88
CA PRO A 20 -4.99 13.15 -25.03
C PRO A 20 -4.08 13.02 -23.79
N ALA A 21 -2.76 13.07 -23.98
CA ALA A 21 -1.82 12.95 -22.87
C ALA A 21 -1.84 14.19 -21.98
N THR A 22 -2.07 15.36 -22.57
CA THR A 22 -2.14 16.65 -21.88
C THR A 22 -3.33 17.49 -22.37
N ASN A 23 -3.66 18.54 -21.62
CA ASN A 23 -4.72 19.48 -21.99
C ASN A 23 -4.42 20.28 -23.28
N SER A 24 -3.16 20.30 -23.72
CA SER A 24 -2.74 21.00 -24.94
C SER A 24 -2.83 20.12 -26.19
N ASP A 25 -3.03 18.82 -26.02
CA ASP A 25 -3.11 17.87 -27.12
C ASP A 25 -4.53 17.84 -27.73
N PRO A 26 -4.64 17.72 -29.07
CA PRO A 26 -5.94 17.73 -29.72
C PRO A 26 -6.72 16.45 -29.42
N PHE A 27 -8.00 16.61 -29.05
CA PHE A 27 -8.93 15.50 -28.93
C PHE A 27 -9.62 15.24 -30.27
N THR A 28 -9.47 14.02 -30.80
CA THR A 28 -10.13 13.58 -32.03
C THR A 28 -10.99 12.35 -31.75
N SER A 29 -12.27 12.44 -32.10
CA SER A 29 -13.23 11.35 -31.96
C SER A 29 -14.32 11.48 -33.03
N PRO A 30 -14.80 10.36 -33.62
CA PRO A 30 -15.99 10.39 -34.49
C PRO A 30 -17.23 10.98 -33.79
N LEU A 31 -17.25 10.95 -32.45
CA LEU A 31 -18.35 11.52 -31.66
C LEU A 31 -18.37 13.06 -31.66
N CYS A 32 -17.28 13.71 -32.08
CA CYS A 32 -17.23 15.17 -32.21
C CYS A 32 -18.12 15.70 -33.34
N GLU A 33 -18.59 14.85 -34.26
CA GLU A 33 -19.46 15.22 -35.38
C GLU A 33 -20.95 15.36 -35.00
N PHE A 34 -21.32 14.99 -33.77
CA PHE A 34 -22.72 14.92 -33.33
C PHE A 34 -23.04 16.01 -32.29
N ASP A 35 -23.85 16.99 -32.68
CA ASP A 35 -24.28 18.09 -31.79
C ASP A 35 -25.13 17.62 -30.58
N ASN A 36 -25.67 16.40 -30.63
CA ASN A 36 -26.47 15.80 -29.57
C ASN A 36 -25.66 14.99 -28.55
N VAL A 37 -24.32 15.03 -28.62
CA VAL A 37 -23.42 14.31 -27.71
C VAL A 37 -22.70 15.30 -26.80
N ILE A 38 -22.73 15.04 -25.50
CA ILE A 38 -21.95 15.80 -24.51
C ILE A 38 -20.66 15.04 -24.24
N LEU A 39 -19.54 15.62 -24.67
CA LEU A 39 -18.20 15.10 -24.41
C LEU A 39 -17.61 15.83 -23.20
N THR A 40 -17.26 15.08 -22.16
CA THR A 40 -16.56 15.61 -20.98
C THR A 40 -15.13 15.08 -20.96
N PRO A 41 -14.11 15.91 -20.66
CA PRO A 41 -12.71 15.49 -20.74
C PRO A 41 -12.29 14.68 -19.50
N HIS A 42 -12.87 13.48 -19.31
CA HIS A 42 -12.60 12.57 -18.19
C HIS A 42 -12.64 13.23 -16.79
N ILE A 43 -13.46 14.26 -16.62
CA ILE A 43 -13.58 15.02 -15.36
C ILE A 43 -14.57 14.40 -14.36
N GLY A 44 -14.97 13.13 -14.54
CA GLY A 44 -16.02 12.49 -13.74
C GLY A 44 -15.73 12.43 -12.23
N GLY A 45 -14.45 12.41 -11.84
CA GLY A 45 -13.98 12.46 -10.45
C GLY A 45 -13.08 13.66 -10.15
N SER A 46 -13.08 14.68 -11.01
CA SER A 46 -12.18 15.85 -10.89
C SER A 46 -12.80 16.99 -10.10
N THR A 47 -13.50 16.67 -9.01
CA THR A 47 -14.06 17.68 -8.09
C THR A 47 -13.18 17.84 -6.86
N GLN A 48 -13.32 18.96 -6.15
CA GLN A 48 -12.54 19.22 -4.93
C GLN A 48 -12.87 18.21 -3.84
N GLU A 49 -14.13 17.81 -3.71
CA GLU A 49 -14.60 16.82 -2.76
C GLU A 49 -14.03 15.42 -3.07
N ALA A 50 -13.94 15.07 -4.35
CA ALA A 50 -13.31 13.82 -4.77
C ALA A 50 -11.82 13.81 -4.43
N GLN A 51 -11.10 14.91 -4.66
CA GLN A 51 -9.68 15.03 -4.31
C GLN A 51 -9.45 14.98 -2.80
N GLU A 52 -10.31 15.59 -1.98
CA GLU A 52 -10.25 15.50 -0.52
C GLU A 52 -10.41 14.05 -0.04
N ASN A 53 -11.42 13.35 -0.57
CA ASN A 53 -11.66 11.94 -0.24
C ASN A 53 -10.49 11.04 -0.66
N ILE A 54 -9.93 11.24 -1.86
CA ILE A 54 -8.74 10.52 -2.33
C ILE A 54 -7.56 10.79 -1.41
N GLY A 55 -7.36 12.05 -1.02
CA GLY A 55 -6.29 12.45 -0.09
C GLY A 55 -6.39 11.72 1.24
N LEU A 56 -7.57 11.71 1.86
CA LEU A 56 -7.82 11.00 3.11
C LEU A 56 -7.66 9.48 2.98
N GLU A 57 -8.16 8.89 1.89
CA GLU A 57 -8.09 7.45 1.65
C GLU A 57 -6.64 6.98 1.48
N VAL A 58 -5.88 7.64 0.61
CA VAL A 58 -4.49 7.28 0.32
C VAL A 58 -3.60 7.54 1.53
N ALA A 59 -3.75 8.68 2.20
CA ALA A 59 -3.01 8.96 3.43
C ALA A 59 -3.32 7.92 4.52
N GLY A 60 -4.59 7.55 4.70
CA GLY A 60 -5.01 6.52 5.64
C GLY A 60 -4.39 5.15 5.33
N LYS A 61 -4.27 4.78 4.05
CA LYS A 61 -3.59 3.55 3.62
C LYS A 61 -2.10 3.58 3.95
N LEU A 62 -1.42 4.70 3.68
CA LEU A 62 0.01 4.87 4.00
C LEU A 62 0.26 4.81 5.51
N ILE A 63 -0.59 5.45 6.31
CA ILE A 63 -0.52 5.41 7.78
C ILE A 63 -0.70 3.97 8.26
N LYS A 64 -1.72 3.26 7.80
CA LYS A 64 -1.96 1.85 8.19
C LYS A 64 -0.78 0.95 7.84
N TYR A 65 -0.25 1.07 6.62
CA TYR A 65 0.94 0.33 6.23
C TYR A 65 2.15 0.66 7.12
N SER A 66 2.37 1.94 7.40
CA SER A 66 3.45 2.41 8.27
C SER A 66 3.34 1.87 9.71
N ASP A 67 2.15 1.93 10.28
CA ASP A 67 1.93 1.65 11.70
C ASP A 67 1.81 0.15 11.98
N ASN A 68 1.13 -0.59 11.11
CA ASN A 68 0.76 -1.98 11.37
C ASN A 68 1.05 -2.95 10.22
N GLY A 69 1.61 -2.46 9.11
CA GLY A 69 2.02 -3.29 7.98
C GLY A 69 0.88 -3.74 7.07
N SER A 70 -0.33 -3.21 7.23
CA SER A 70 -1.47 -3.59 6.39
C SER A 70 -1.27 -3.13 4.96
N THR A 71 -1.49 -4.05 4.03
CA THR A 71 -1.40 -3.85 2.57
C THR A 71 -2.75 -4.09 1.89
N LEU A 72 -3.85 -3.96 2.63
CA LEU A 72 -5.20 -4.08 2.07
C LEU A 72 -5.41 -3.06 0.95
N SER A 73 -6.00 -3.52 -0.15
CA SER A 73 -6.21 -2.70 -1.35
C SER A 73 -4.93 -2.20 -2.03
N ALA A 74 -3.78 -2.82 -1.76
CA ALA A 74 -2.56 -2.57 -2.50
C ALA A 74 -2.68 -3.17 -3.90
N VAL A 75 -2.46 -2.36 -4.94
CA VAL A 75 -2.67 -2.77 -6.34
C VAL A 75 -1.60 -3.71 -6.89
N ASN A 76 -0.41 -3.70 -6.28
CA ASN A 76 0.79 -4.38 -6.78
C ASN A 76 1.48 -5.22 -5.70
N PHE A 77 0.80 -5.53 -4.60
CA PHE A 77 1.41 -6.14 -3.43
C PHE A 77 0.48 -7.18 -2.80
N PRO A 78 1.00 -8.28 -2.22
CA PRO A 78 0.16 -9.24 -1.50
C PRO A 78 -0.66 -8.55 -0.40
N GLU A 79 -1.97 -8.78 -0.39
CA GLU A 79 -2.87 -8.18 0.58
C GLU A 79 -2.81 -8.91 1.92
N VAL A 80 -2.35 -8.19 2.95
CA VAL A 80 -2.20 -8.68 4.31
C VAL A 80 -2.81 -7.69 5.28
N SER A 81 -3.58 -8.21 6.24
CA SER A 81 -4.05 -7.44 7.39
C SER A 81 -4.12 -8.36 8.60
N LEU A 82 -3.25 -8.10 9.57
CA LEU A 82 -3.23 -8.81 10.83
C LEU A 82 -3.73 -7.87 11.94
N PRO A 83 -4.85 -8.18 12.62
CA PRO A 83 -5.29 -7.42 13.78
C PRO A 83 -4.18 -7.31 14.82
N TRP A 84 -4.07 -6.16 15.49
CA TRP A 84 -3.03 -5.95 16.50
C TRP A 84 -3.48 -6.51 17.84
N HIS A 85 -2.69 -7.42 18.41
CA HIS A 85 -2.99 -8.06 19.70
C HIS A 85 -1.97 -7.72 20.81
N GLY A 86 -1.01 -6.82 20.55
CA GLY A 86 0.06 -6.48 21.48
C GLY A 86 1.42 -7.08 21.06
N GLY A 87 2.44 -6.88 21.89
CA GLY A 87 3.79 -7.36 21.60
C GLY A 87 4.53 -6.51 20.57
N ARG A 88 5.38 -7.16 19.78
CA ARG A 88 6.18 -6.52 18.72
C ARG A 88 5.80 -7.10 17.37
N ARG A 89 5.63 -6.23 16.38
CA ARG A 89 5.33 -6.62 15.01
C ARG A 89 6.55 -6.50 14.12
N LEU A 90 6.80 -7.55 13.36
CA LEU A 90 7.84 -7.64 12.36
C LEU A 90 7.19 -7.92 11.00
N MET A 91 7.80 -7.37 9.95
CA MET A 91 7.30 -7.46 8.58
C MET A 91 8.44 -7.93 7.69
N HIS A 92 8.17 -8.88 6.80
CA HIS A 92 9.18 -9.41 5.91
C HIS A 92 8.66 -9.60 4.50
N ILE A 93 9.37 -8.99 3.55
CA ILE A 93 9.14 -9.11 2.12
C ILE A 93 10.24 -9.99 1.54
N HIS A 94 9.86 -11.01 0.78
CA HIS A 94 10.77 -11.99 0.23
C HIS A 94 10.37 -12.42 -1.18
N GLU A 95 11.29 -13.08 -1.88
CA GLU A 95 10.95 -13.81 -3.11
C GLU A 95 10.15 -15.06 -2.77
N ASN A 96 9.17 -15.41 -3.61
CA ASN A 96 8.33 -16.59 -3.38
C ASN A 96 9.10 -17.88 -3.72
N ARG A 97 9.97 -18.31 -2.80
CA ARG A 97 10.75 -19.55 -2.89
C ARG A 97 10.48 -20.46 -1.68
N PRO A 98 10.49 -21.79 -1.86
CA PRO A 98 10.33 -22.72 -0.75
C PRO A 98 11.39 -22.52 0.34
N GLY A 99 11.00 -22.71 1.61
CA GLY A 99 11.90 -22.70 2.77
C GLY A 99 12.04 -21.36 3.51
N VAL A 100 11.57 -20.24 2.94
CA VAL A 100 11.67 -18.92 3.61
C VAL A 100 10.92 -18.91 4.94
N LEU A 101 9.67 -19.40 4.97
CA LEU A 101 8.89 -19.43 6.21
C LEU A 101 9.52 -20.35 7.28
N THR A 102 10.13 -21.45 6.84
CA THR A 102 10.89 -22.35 7.74
C THR A 102 12.09 -21.64 8.34
N ALA A 103 12.87 -20.92 7.52
CA ALA A 103 14.02 -20.15 8.00
C ALA A 103 13.60 -19.05 8.99
N LEU A 104 12.51 -18.33 8.70
CA LEU A 104 11.96 -17.33 9.62
C LEU A 104 11.54 -17.93 10.96
N ASN A 105 10.78 -19.03 10.94
CA ASN A 105 10.34 -19.70 12.17
C ASN A 105 11.53 -20.23 12.98
N GLN A 106 12.60 -20.69 12.32
CA GLN A 106 13.82 -21.14 13.00
C GLN A 106 14.52 -20.00 13.74
N ILE A 107 14.59 -18.79 13.15
CA ILE A 107 15.18 -17.61 13.79
C ILE A 107 14.48 -17.29 15.12
N PHE A 108 13.15 -17.38 15.17
CA PHE A 108 12.37 -17.16 16.39
C PHE A 108 12.53 -18.31 17.39
N ALA A 109 12.56 -19.55 16.91
CA ALA A 109 12.78 -20.73 17.75
C ALA A 109 14.16 -20.71 18.44
N ASP A 110 15.22 -20.38 17.70
CA ASP A 110 16.60 -20.30 18.22
C ASP A 110 16.77 -19.20 19.28
N GLN A 111 15.91 -18.18 19.24
CA GLN A 111 15.89 -17.08 20.20
C GLN A 111 14.90 -17.32 21.36
N GLY A 112 14.17 -18.44 21.36
CA GLY A 112 13.17 -18.75 22.37
C GLY A 112 11.99 -17.77 22.37
N VAL A 113 11.66 -17.18 21.22
CA VAL A 113 10.60 -16.18 21.07
C VAL A 113 9.30 -16.84 20.64
N ASN A 114 8.20 -16.52 21.33
CA ASN A 114 6.87 -16.97 20.96
C ASN A 114 6.29 -16.10 19.83
N ILE A 115 5.67 -16.74 18.83
CA ILE A 115 4.93 -16.06 17.75
C ILE A 115 3.44 -16.08 18.14
N ALA A 116 2.90 -14.92 18.50
CA ALA A 116 1.50 -14.78 18.88
C ALA A 116 0.56 -14.92 17.66
N ALA A 117 0.95 -14.32 16.54
CA ALA A 117 0.20 -14.39 15.30
C ALA A 117 1.11 -14.22 14.09
N GLN A 118 0.75 -14.84 12.98
CA GLN A 118 1.46 -14.67 11.71
C GLN A 118 0.47 -14.71 10.56
N TYR A 119 0.70 -13.89 9.54
CA TYR A 119 -0.07 -13.91 8.31
C TYR A 119 0.84 -13.71 7.11
N LEU A 120 0.94 -14.74 6.28
CA LEU A 120 1.69 -14.75 5.04
C LEU A 120 0.70 -14.70 3.87
N GLN A 121 0.95 -13.78 2.94
CA GLN A 121 0.34 -13.83 1.62
C GLN A 121 1.43 -13.81 0.55
N THR A 122 1.18 -14.50 -0.56
CA THR A 122 2.13 -14.57 -1.67
C THR A 122 1.48 -14.17 -2.99
N SER A 123 2.32 -13.74 -3.91
CA SER A 123 2.01 -13.53 -5.32
C SER A 123 2.96 -14.38 -6.16
N ALA A 124 2.90 -14.24 -7.50
CA ALA A 124 3.70 -15.03 -8.43
C ALA A 124 5.22 -14.99 -8.15
N ARG A 125 5.75 -13.87 -7.63
CA ARG A 125 7.19 -13.65 -7.48
C ARG A 125 7.63 -13.16 -6.11
N MET A 126 6.69 -12.71 -5.27
CA MET A 126 7.01 -12.19 -3.94
C MET A 126 6.03 -12.68 -2.88
N GLY A 127 6.55 -12.86 -1.67
CA GLY A 127 5.79 -13.11 -0.46
C GLY A 127 5.93 -11.95 0.51
N TYR A 128 4.87 -11.74 1.29
CA TYR A 128 4.84 -10.78 2.37
C TYR A 128 4.25 -11.42 3.62
N VAL A 129 4.99 -11.37 4.72
CA VAL A 129 4.55 -11.91 6.00
C VAL A 129 4.61 -10.83 7.07
N VAL A 130 3.55 -10.75 7.86
CA VAL A 130 3.47 -9.96 9.09
C VAL A 130 3.44 -10.93 10.26
N ILE A 131 4.29 -10.70 11.25
CA ILE A 131 4.51 -11.60 12.39
C ILE A 131 4.44 -10.77 13.67
N ASP A 132 3.58 -11.18 14.59
CA ASP A 132 3.51 -10.66 15.94
C ASP A 132 4.24 -11.61 16.89
N ILE A 133 5.18 -11.05 17.64
CA ILE A 133 6.01 -11.77 18.60
C ILE A 133 5.86 -11.22 20.01
N GLU A 134 5.98 -12.11 20.98
CA GLU A 134 6.02 -11.78 22.41
C GLU A 134 7.49 -11.70 22.83
N ALA A 135 8.08 -10.51 22.70
CA ALA A 135 9.49 -10.29 23.01
C ALA A 135 9.77 -8.85 23.43
N ASP A 136 10.84 -8.69 24.21
CA ASP A 136 11.43 -7.39 24.52
C ASP A 136 12.07 -6.75 23.27
N SER A 137 12.32 -5.44 23.36
CA SER A 137 12.85 -4.63 22.27
C SER A 137 14.17 -5.18 21.71
N ASP A 138 15.09 -5.58 22.58
CA ASP A 138 16.44 -6.02 22.20
C ASP A 138 16.41 -7.36 21.43
N VAL A 139 15.53 -8.27 21.87
CA VAL A 139 15.34 -9.58 21.22
C VAL A 139 14.66 -9.39 19.86
N ALA A 140 13.65 -8.52 19.79
CA ALA A 140 12.98 -8.20 18.52
C ALA A 140 13.95 -7.57 17.49
N GLU A 141 14.85 -6.68 17.93
CA GLU A 141 15.87 -6.08 17.06
C GLU A 141 16.88 -7.11 16.56
N LYS A 142 17.31 -8.03 17.43
CA LYS A 142 18.19 -9.14 17.04
C LYS A 142 17.54 -10.06 16.00
N ALA A 143 16.26 -10.41 16.19
CA ALA A 143 15.49 -11.18 15.20
C ALA A 143 15.36 -10.44 13.87
N LEU A 144 15.10 -9.14 13.89
CA LEU A 144 15.04 -8.30 12.69
C LEU A 144 16.37 -8.29 11.92
N LEU A 145 17.50 -8.22 12.63
CA LEU A 145 18.84 -8.28 12.03
C LEU A 145 19.12 -9.67 11.42
N ALA A 146 18.70 -10.75 12.07
CA ALA A 146 18.82 -12.09 11.52
C ALA A 146 17.98 -12.28 10.24
N MET A 147 16.75 -11.72 10.21
CA MET A 147 15.88 -11.75 9.04
C MET A 147 16.43 -10.94 7.85
N LYS A 148 17.19 -9.86 8.11
CA LYS A 148 17.93 -9.13 7.07
C LYS A 148 18.97 -10.02 6.37
N GLY A 149 19.53 -11.01 7.07
CA GLY A 149 20.53 -11.93 6.50
C GLY A 149 19.96 -12.92 5.48
N ASP A 150 18.69 -13.31 5.61
CA ASP A 150 18.06 -14.32 4.73
C ASP A 150 17.52 -13.75 3.40
N THR A 151 17.48 -12.43 3.25
CA THR A 151 17.31 -11.79 1.94
C THR A 151 18.60 -11.96 1.13
N ARG A 152 18.83 -13.18 0.62
CA ARG A 152 19.86 -13.43 -0.40
C ARG A 152 19.59 -12.46 -1.54
N HIS A 153 20.57 -11.61 -1.78
CA HIS A 153 20.50 -10.51 -2.71
C HIS A 153 20.25 -11.05 -4.13
N HIS A 154 19.09 -10.74 -4.70
CA HIS A 154 19.01 -10.44 -6.12
C HIS A 154 18.60 -8.98 -6.25
N SER A 155 19.50 -8.19 -6.84
CA SER A 155 19.27 -6.80 -7.21
C SER A 155 17.93 -6.68 -7.92
N CYS A 156 16.99 -5.99 -7.28
CA CYS A 156 15.79 -5.50 -7.92
C CYS A 156 16.23 -4.66 -9.15
N PRO A 157 15.76 -4.93 -10.38
CA PRO A 157 16.17 -4.16 -11.56
C PRO A 157 15.78 -2.67 -11.48
N SER A 158 14.97 -2.29 -10.48
CA SER A 158 14.57 -0.91 -10.18
C SER A 158 15.32 -0.27 -9.01
N GLY A 159 16.45 -0.84 -8.55
CA GLY A 159 17.29 -0.21 -7.52
C GLY A 159 16.68 -0.12 -6.12
N CYS A 160 15.63 -0.90 -5.84
CA CYS A 160 14.99 -0.93 -4.52
C CYS A 160 15.76 -1.91 -3.60
N THR A 161 16.78 -1.40 -2.91
CA THR A 161 17.48 -2.12 -1.84
C THR A 161 16.51 -2.33 -0.66
N GLY A 162 16.47 -3.55 -0.12
CA GLY A 162 15.48 -4.08 0.83
C GLY A 162 14.90 -3.09 1.85
N TYR A 163 13.61 -2.79 1.72
CA TYR A 163 12.85 -2.06 2.72
C TYR A 163 12.39 -3.01 3.82
N ILE A 164 13.26 -3.20 4.81
CA ILE A 164 12.84 -3.67 6.14
C ILE A 164 12.58 -2.42 6.95
N CYS A 165 11.32 -2.07 7.15
CA CYS A 165 10.91 -0.90 7.91
C CYS A 165 11.23 -1.12 9.41
N PRO A 166 12.22 -0.43 10.00
CA PRO A 166 12.50 -0.52 11.45
C PRO A 166 11.48 0.26 12.28
N MET A 167 10.48 0.89 11.65
CA MET A 167 9.66 1.92 12.27
C MET A 167 8.66 1.36 13.30
N ALA A 168 8.36 0.05 13.24
CA ALA A 168 7.56 -0.63 14.26
C ALA A 168 8.24 -0.65 15.65
N LEU A 169 9.56 -0.53 15.75
CA LEU A 169 10.24 -0.35 17.06
C LEU A 169 10.24 1.10 17.55
N ARG A 170 10.03 2.09 16.67
CA ARG A 170 10.22 3.52 16.99
C ARG A 170 8.93 4.24 17.38
N LEU A 171 7.77 3.68 17.05
CA LEU A 171 6.47 4.33 17.30
C LEU A 171 5.97 4.17 18.74
N SER A 172 6.50 3.22 19.52
CA SER A 172 6.18 3.13 20.96
C SER A 172 6.71 4.31 21.79
N GLY A 173 7.65 5.11 21.25
CA GLY A 173 8.19 6.32 21.90
C GLY A 173 7.74 7.66 21.28
N LEU A 174 6.92 7.64 20.23
CA LEU A 174 6.47 8.87 19.55
C LEU A 174 5.13 9.38 20.06
N ASN A 175 4.35 8.55 20.75
CA ASN A 175 3.05 8.95 21.30
C ASN A 175 3.18 10.02 22.41
N GLU A 176 4.36 10.19 23.03
CA GLU A 176 4.61 11.26 24.01
C GLU A 176 4.95 12.62 23.39
N ARG A 177 5.34 12.70 22.10
CA ARG A 177 5.77 13.96 21.47
C ARG A 177 4.70 14.64 20.63
N VAL A 178 3.66 13.91 20.19
CA VAL A 178 2.57 14.50 19.40
C VAL A 178 1.59 15.30 20.28
N GLY A 179 1.59 15.10 21.60
CA GLY A 179 0.80 15.88 22.55
C GLY A 179 1.23 17.34 22.75
N ARG A 180 2.29 17.82 22.09
CA ARG A 180 2.84 19.19 22.29
C ARG A 180 2.61 20.17 21.14
N VAL A 181 1.85 19.80 20.11
CA VAL A 181 1.48 20.68 18.98
C VAL A 181 -0.01 21.05 18.99
N LYS A 182 -0.60 21.12 20.19
CA LYS A 182 -1.83 21.87 20.45
C LYS A 182 -1.59 22.80 21.64
N ALA A 183 -1.07 23.98 21.33
CA ALA A 183 -1.17 25.20 22.13
C ALA A 183 -1.10 26.38 21.15
#